data_AF-A0A077PBI6-F1
#
_entry.id   AF-A0A077PBI6-F1
#
_cell.length_a   1.000
_cell.length_b   1.000
_cell.length_c   1.000
_cell.angle_alpha   90.00
_cell.angle_beta   90.00
_cell.angle_gamma   90.00
#
_symmetry.space_group_name_H-M   'P 1'
#
loop_
_entity.id
_entity.type
_entity.pdbx_description
1 polymer ?
#
loop_
_entity_poly.entity_id
_entity_poly.type
_entity_poly.pdbx_seq_one_letter_code
_entity_poly.pdbx_strand_id
1 'polypeptide(L)'
;MARAPKPPSYLNDIATSQWKAKSKILNEREDLNAADWNNLELYCVNYAIYRKAVANLDIRGFSIVNSQGSESRNPSLSEKTDAEKS
;
A
#
# COMPACT_ATOMS: atom_id res chain seq x y z
N MET A 1 -12.15 -14.16 -24.91
CA MET A 1 -11.08 -13.98 -23.90
C MET A 1 -11.08 -12.53 -23.45
N ALA A 2 -11.27 -12.29 -22.15
CA ALA A 2 -11.27 -10.94 -21.60
C ALA A 2 -9.82 -10.50 -21.37
N ARG A 3 -9.33 -9.58 -22.21
CA ARG A 3 -8.01 -8.97 -22.04
C ARG A 3 -8.01 -8.07 -20.81
N ALA A 4 -6.92 -8.05 -20.05
CA ALA A 4 -6.76 -7.11 -18.93
C ALA A 4 -7.11 -5.67 -19.34
N PRO A 5 -8.01 -5.00 -18.60
CA PRO A 5 -8.30 -3.59 -18.82
C PRO A 5 -7.08 -2.72 -18.49
N LYS A 6 -7.09 -1.49 -19.01
CA LYS A 6 -6.12 -0.48 -18.59
C LYS A 6 -6.29 -0.23 -17.08
N PRO A 7 -5.20 0.03 -16.33
CA PRO A 7 -5.31 0.41 -14.93
C PRO A 7 -6.24 1.63 -14.78
N PRO A 8 -7.15 1.62 -13.80
CA PRO A 8 -7.99 2.78 -13.51
C PRO A 8 -7.15 4.04 -13.24
N SER A 9 -7.59 5.18 -13.78
CA SER A 9 -6.83 6.44 -13.75
C SER A 9 -6.61 7.01 -12.35
N TYR A 10 -7.41 6.61 -11.37
CA TYR A 10 -7.31 7.07 -9.99
C TYR A 10 -6.32 6.23 -9.16
N LEU A 11 -5.78 5.13 -9.70
CA LEU A 11 -4.78 4.33 -9.00
C LEU A 11 -3.48 5.14 -8.84
N ASN A 12 -2.95 5.18 -7.62
CA ASN A 12 -1.62 5.74 -7.38
C ASN A 12 -0.51 4.84 -7.95
N ASP A 13 0.74 5.29 -7.89
CA ASP A 13 1.87 4.57 -8.49
C ASP A 13 2.07 3.15 -7.93
N ILE A 14 1.89 2.96 -6.62
CA ILE A 14 2.02 1.64 -5.97
C ILE A 14 0.93 0.71 -6.49
N ALA A 15 -0.32 1.18 -6.50
CA ALA A 15 -1.46 0.41 -6.98
C ALA A 15 -1.33 0.10 -8.48
N THR A 16 -0.91 1.07 -9.29
CA THR A 16 -0.67 0.93 -10.74
C THR A 16 0.43 -0.10 -11.03
N SER A 17 1.51 -0.10 -10.25
CA SER A 17 2.57 -1.10 -10.37
C SER A 17 2.06 -2.51 -10.05
N GLN A 18 1.28 -2.66 -8.97
CA GLN A 18 0.65 -3.94 -8.64
C GLN A 18 -0.34 -4.39 -9.70
N TRP A 19 -1.16 -3.48 -10.24
CA TRP A 19 -2.09 -3.79 -11.33
C TRP A 19 -1.36 -4.41 -12.50
N LYS A 20 -0.30 -3.74 -13.01
CA LYS A 20 0.49 -4.23 -14.15
C LYS A 20 1.11 -5.61 -13.88
N ALA A 21 1.64 -5.82 -12.67
CA ALA A 21 2.26 -7.08 -12.31
C ALA A 21 1.25 -8.23 -12.22
N LYS A 22 0.13 -8.01 -11.53
CA LYS A 22 -0.88 -9.04 -11.27
C LYS A 22 -1.81 -9.27 -12.46
N SER A 23 -2.15 -8.24 -13.22
CA SER A 23 -2.96 -8.37 -14.44
C SER A 23 -2.26 -9.22 -15.50
N LYS A 24 -0.92 -9.16 -15.56
CA LYS A 24 -0.12 -10.03 -16.43
C LYS A 24 -0.28 -11.50 -16.06
N ILE A 25 -0.20 -11.83 -14.78
CA ILE A 25 -0.37 -13.20 -14.26
C ILE A 25 -1.81 -13.67 -14.45
N LEU A 26 -2.80 -12.82 -14.16
CA LEU A 26 -4.20 -13.17 -14.33
C LEU A 26 -4.54 -13.45 -15.79
N ASN A 27 -3.99 -12.67 -16.74
CA ASN A 27 -4.18 -12.89 -18.18
C ASN A 27 -3.69 -14.26 -18.70
N GLU A 28 -2.86 -14.99 -17.94
CA GLU A 28 -2.45 -16.35 -18.29
C GLU A 28 -3.56 -17.39 -18.02
N ARG A 29 -4.63 -16.99 -17.32
CA ARG A 29 -5.79 -17.82 -17.02
C ARG A 29 -6.86 -17.68 -18.09
N GLU A 30 -7.49 -18.79 -18.46
CA GLU A 30 -8.54 -18.81 -19.49
C GLU A 30 -9.95 -18.56 -18.94
N ASP A 31 -10.12 -18.49 -17.62
CA ASP A 31 -11.41 -18.46 -16.91
C ASP A 31 -11.76 -17.10 -16.27
N LEU A 32 -11.06 -16.02 -16.66
CA LEU A 32 -11.28 -14.69 -16.09
C LEU A 32 -12.64 -14.09 -16.49
N ASN A 33 -13.31 -13.52 -15.50
CA ASN A 33 -14.54 -12.76 -15.65
C ASN A 33 -14.38 -11.31 -15.13
N ALA A 34 -15.44 -10.52 -15.22
CA ALA A 34 -15.43 -9.11 -14.78
C ALA A 34 -15.17 -8.94 -13.27
N ALA A 35 -15.63 -9.88 -12.44
CA ALA A 35 -15.41 -9.83 -11.00
C ALA A 35 -13.94 -10.03 -10.64
N ASP A 36 -13.17 -10.80 -11.41
CA ASP A 36 -11.72 -10.97 -11.20
C ASP A 36 -10.97 -9.64 -11.34
N TRP A 37 -11.37 -8.82 -12.32
CA TRP A 37 -10.78 -7.49 -12.52
C TRP A 37 -11.16 -6.52 -11.41
N ASN A 38 -12.41 -6.56 -10.93
CA ASN A 38 -12.85 -5.75 -9.78
C ASN A 38 -12.12 -6.16 -8.48
N ASN A 39 -11.90 -7.46 -8.29
CA ASN A 39 -11.14 -7.98 -7.15
C ASN A 39 -9.66 -7.54 -7.23
N LEU A 40 -9.08 -7.54 -8.43
CA LEU A 40 -7.73 -7.02 -8.64
C LEU A 40 -7.66 -5.52 -8.31
N GLU A 41 -8.64 -4.73 -8.76
CA GLU A 41 -8.74 -3.30 -8.46
C GLU A 41 -8.72 -3.03 -6.96
N LEU A 42 -9.61 -3.71 -6.23
CA LEU A 42 -9.71 -3.60 -4.77
C LEU A 42 -8.42 -4.03 -4.07
N TYR A 43 -7.81 -5.13 -4.53
CA TYR A 43 -6.52 -5.58 -4.02
C TYR A 43 -5.43 -4.52 -4.20
N CYS A 44 -5.32 -3.92 -5.38
CA CYS A 44 -4.31 -2.90 -5.68
C CYS A 44 -4.45 -1.66 -4.80
N VAL A 45 -5.68 -1.19 -4.59
CA VAL A 45 -5.98 -0.05 -3.70
C VAL A 45 -5.58 -0.39 -2.26
N ASN A 46 -6.01 -1.53 -1.73
CA ASN A 46 -5.73 -1.94 -0.37
C ASN A 46 -4.23 -2.19 -0.13
N TYR A 47 -3.54 -2.78 -1.10
CA TYR A 47 -2.10 -2.98 -1.02
C TYR A 47 -1.34 -1.65 -0.95
N ALA A 48 -1.73 -0.67 -1.75
CA ALA A 48 -1.11 0.65 -1.72
C ALA A 48 -1.35 1.37 -0.39
N ILE A 49 -2.55 1.26 0.19
CA ILE A 49 -2.86 1.78 1.52
C ILE A 49 -1.98 1.11 2.57
N TYR A 50 -1.91 -0.21 2.57
CA TYR A 50 -1.08 -0.97 3.50
C TYR A 50 0.40 -0.55 3.41
N ARG A 51 0.98 -0.49 2.21
CA ARG A 51 2.38 -0.09 2.01
C ARG A 51 2.65 1.33 2.52
N LYS A 52 1.73 2.27 2.28
CA LYS A 52 1.84 3.64 2.79
C LYS A 52 1.68 3.69 4.31
N ALA A 53 0.80 2.89 4.90
CA ALA A 53 0.63 2.81 6.34
C ALA A 53 1.90 2.28 7.02
N VAL A 54 2.46 1.17 6.53
CA VAL A 54 3.72 0.60 7.03
C VAL A 54 4.87 1.60 6.88
N ALA A 55 5.03 2.22 5.72
CA ALA A 55 6.08 3.24 5.52
C ALA A 55 5.91 4.45 6.47
N ASN A 56 4.67 4.88 6.73
CA ASN A 56 4.40 5.93 7.71
C ASN A 56 4.75 5.48 9.13
N LEU A 57 4.46 4.24 9.50
CA LEU A 57 4.84 3.68 10.81
C LEU A 57 6.37 3.60 10.95
N ASP A 58 7.10 3.25 9.90
CA ASP A 58 8.57 3.21 9.93
C ASP A 58 9.17 4.62 10.11
N ILE A 59 8.62 5.62 9.44
CA ILE A 59 9.13 7.01 9.49
C ILE A 59 8.71 7.72 10.78
N ARG A 60 7.45 7.58 11.19
CA ARG A 60 6.84 8.37 12.27
C ARG A 60 6.78 7.62 13.59
N GLY A 61 6.80 6.29 13.56
CA GLY A 61 6.47 5.45 14.69
C GLY A 61 4.99 5.38 14.97
N PHE A 62 4.67 4.67 16.05
CA PHE A 62 3.36 4.76 16.67
C PHE A 62 3.22 6.14 17.32
N SER A 63 2.29 6.95 16.80
CA SER A 63 1.88 8.21 17.43
C SER A 63 0.62 7.92 18.22
N ILE A 64 0.69 8.06 19.54
CA ILE A 64 -0.49 8.03 20.42
C ILE A 64 -0.83 9.49 20.68
N VAL A 65 -2.05 9.89 20.31
CA VAL A 65 -2.56 11.23 20.64
C VAL A 65 -3.05 11.16 22.08
N ASN A 66 -2.36 11.87 22.96
CA ASN A 66 -2.74 11.99 24.36
C ASN A 66 -4.04 12.79 24.44
N SER A 67 -4.81 12.65 25.53
CA SER A 67 -6.06 13.40 25.77
C SER A 67 -5.92 14.94 25.79
N GLN A 68 -4.70 15.48 25.70
CA GLN A 68 -4.38 16.90 25.58
C GLN A 68 -3.89 17.36 24.19
N GLY A 69 -3.93 16.50 23.16
CA GLY A 69 -3.61 16.88 21.77
C GLY A 69 -2.13 16.94 21.41
N SER A 70 -1.22 16.57 22.33
CA SER A 70 0.21 16.41 22.03
C SER A 70 0.50 15.04 21.41
N GLU A 71 1.17 15.00 20.25
CA GLU A 71 1.69 13.75 19.65
C GLU A 71 2.84 13.19 20.50
N SER A 72 2.61 12.05 21.16
CA SER A 72 3.70 11.31 21.80
C SER A 72 4.28 10.32 20.81
N ARG A 73 5.46 10.62 20.26
CA ARG A 73 6.23 9.72 19.38
C ARG A 73 6.81 8.57 20.22
N ASN A 74 6.72 7.33 19.75
CA ASN A 74 7.25 6.17 20.47
C ASN A 74 8.78 6.32 20.72
N PRO A 75 9.25 6.28 21.98
CA PRO A 75 10.65 6.56 22.34
C PRO A 75 11.69 5.61 21.70
N SER A 76 11.28 4.41 21.28
CA SER A 76 12.16 3.44 20.62
C SER A 76 12.68 3.86 19.23
N LEU A 77 12.05 4.83 18.57
CA LEU A 77 12.55 5.42 17.32
C LEU A 77 13.57 6.54 17.55
N SER A 78 13.48 7.23 18.68
CA SER A 78 14.46 8.24 19.07
C SER A 78 15.84 7.62 19.28
N GLU A 79 15.90 6.45 19.93
CA GLU A 79 17.16 5.72 20.18
C GLU A 79 17.84 5.24 18.89
N LYS A 80 17.08 4.78 17.89
CA LYS A 80 17.64 4.37 16.58
C LYS A 80 18.20 5.55 15.80
N THR A 81 17.52 6.69 15.84
CA THR A 81 17.93 7.90 15.10
C THR A 81 19.19 8.55 15.69
N ASP A 82 19.41 8.39 17.00
CA ASP A 82 20.62 8.86 17.69
C ASP A 82 21.82 7.95 17.41
N ALA A 83 21.59 6.64 17.29
CA ALA A 83 22.61 5.65 16.95
C ALA A 83 23.14 5.78 15.51
N GLU A 84 22.32 6.23 14.55
CA GLU A 84 22.76 6.46 13.16
C GLU A 84 23.57 7.75 12.96
N LYS A 85 23.65 8.62 13.97
CA LYS A 85 24.42 9.89 13.94
C LYS A 85 25.76 9.82 14.66
N SER A 86 26.05 8.71 15.34
CA SER A 86 27.31 8.46 16.06
C SER A 86 28.30 7.67 15.20
#